data_AF-A0A8S3CB82-F1
#
_entry.id   AF-A0A8S3CB82-F1
#
_cell.length_a   1.000
_cell.length_b   1.000
_cell.length_c   1.000
_cell.angle_alpha   90.00
_cell.angle_beta   90.00
_cell.angle_gamma   90.00
#
_symmetry.space_group_name_H-M   'P 1'
#
loop_
_entity.id
_entity.type
_entity.pdbx_description
1 polymer ?
#
loop_
_entity_poly.entity_id
_entity_poly.type
_entity_poly.pdbx_seq_one_letter_code
_entity_poly.pdbx_strand_id
1 'polypeptide(L)' 'VIGSGPGGYVAAIKAAQLGLKTACVEKSATYGGTCLNVGCIPSKAMLHNSHLYHLAQHGELKK' A
#
# COMPACT_ATOMS: atom_id res chain seq x y z
N VAL A 1 -8.61 15.74 -6.33
CA VAL A 1 -7.33 15.29 -5.76
C VAL A 1 -6.44 14.77 -6.88
N ILE A 2 -5.22 15.26 -7.00
CA ILE A 2 -4.25 14.79 -8.00
C ILE A 2 -3.24 13.88 -7.28
N GLY A 3 -3.21 12.61 -7.66
CA GLY A 3 -2.44 11.53 -7.04
C GLY A 3 -3.29 10.62 -6.16
N SER A 4 -3.14 9.30 -6.36
CA SER A 4 -3.87 8.24 -5.65
C SER A 4 -3.01 7.49 -4.61
N GLY A 5 -1.97 8.13 -4.08
CA GLY A 5 -1.23 7.58 -2.93
C GLY A 5 -2.09 7.55 -1.65
N PRO A 6 -1.57 7.00 -0.53
CA PRO A 6 -2.29 6.91 0.74
C PRO A 6 -2.93 8.21 1.20
N GLY A 7 -2.21 9.33 1.13
CA GLY A 7 -2.79 10.64 1.45
C GLY A 7 -3.87 11.07 0.45
N GLY A 8 -3.67 10.79 -0.84
CA GLY A 8 -4.56 11.22 -1.92
C GLY A 8 -5.89 10.50 -1.92
N TYR A 9 -5.88 9.16 -1.97
CA TYR A 9 -7.14 8.41 -2.00
C TYR A 9 -7.91 8.54 -0.68
N VAL A 10 -7.24 8.61 0.48
CA VAL A 10 -7.92 8.81 1.77
C VAL A 10 -8.58 10.19 1.83
N ALA A 11 -7.89 11.24 1.38
CA ALA A 11 -8.46 12.59 1.31
C ALA A 11 -9.66 12.64 0.35
N ALA A 12 -9.57 11.98 -0.80
CA ALA A 12 -10.66 11.92 -1.77
C ALA A 12 -11.88 11.17 -1.21
N ILE A 13 -11.68 10.03 -0.56
CA ILE A 13 -12.75 9.27 0.11
C ILE A 13 -13.38 10.12 1.21
N LYS A 14 -12.59 10.78 2.04
CA LYS A 14 -13.12 11.60 3.14
C LYS A 14 -13.92 12.80 2.62
N ALA A 15 -13.44 13.46 1.56
CA ALA A 15 -14.17 14.55 0.92
C ALA A 15 -15.53 14.09 0.35
N ALA A 16 -15.57 12.91 -0.28
CA ALA A 16 -16.82 12.32 -0.76
C ALA A 16 -17.79 11.98 0.38
N GLN A 17 -17.30 11.43 1.50
CA GLN A 17 -18.10 11.17 2.69
C GLN A 17 -18.69 12.44 3.32
N LEU A 18 -18.03 13.59 3.15
CA LEU A 18 -18.52 14.89 3.61
C LEU A 18 -19.51 15.55 2.62
N GLY A 19 -19.94 14.82 1.58
CA GLY A 19 -20.93 15.28 0.60
C GLY A 19 -20.35 16.12 -0.53
N LEU A 20 -19.03 16.23 -0.66
CA LEU A 20 -18.40 16.98 -1.75
C LEU A 20 -18.31 16.11 -3.01
N LYS A 21 -18.69 16.68 -4.16
CA LYS A 21 -18.47 16.05 -5.47
C LYS A 21 -16.98 15.96 -5.75
N THR A 22 -16.39 14.78 -5.53
CA THR A 22 -14.94 14.59 -5.49
C THR A 22 -14.46 13.75 -6.67
N ALA A 23 -13.35 14.16 -7.29
CA ALA A 23 -12.63 13.37 -8.28
C ALA A 23 -11.18 13.12 -7.83
N CYS A 24 -10.68 11.91 -8.08
CA CYS A 24 -9.29 11.53 -7.87
C CYS A 24 -8.66 11.20 -9.22
N VAL A 25 -7.54 11.84 -9.56
CA VAL A 25 -6.85 11.66 -10.85
C VAL A 25 -5.47 11.08 -10.59
N GLU A 26 -5.16 9.98 -11.26
CA GLU A 26 -3.87 9.27 -11.17
C GLU A 26 -3.29 9.11 -12.56
N LYS A 27 -1.96 9.26 -12.68
CA LYS A 27 -1.26 9.06 -13.97
C LYS A 27 -0.85 7.61 -14.19
N SER A 28 -0.67 6.86 -13.09
CA SER A 28 -0.27 5.46 -13.09
C SER A 28 -1.42 4.57 -13.56
N ALA A 29 -1.10 3.41 -14.13
CA ALA A 29 -2.10 2.45 -14.61
C ALA A 29 -2.97 1.86 -13.47
N THR A 30 -2.43 1.85 -12.24
CA THR A 30 -3.10 1.35 -11.03
C THR A 30 -3.14 2.43 -9.95
N TYR A 31 -4.12 2.32 -9.04
CA TYR A 31 -4.24 3.21 -7.88
C TYR A 31 -3.30 2.81 -6.73
N GLY A 32 -3.20 3.64 -5.69
CA GLY A 32 -2.49 3.34 -4.44
C GLY A 32 -1.09 3.96 -4.33
N GLY A 33 -0.61 4.57 -5.42
CA GLY A 33 0.66 5.31 -5.46
C GLY A 33 1.87 4.49 -5.01
N THR A 34 2.90 5.17 -4.49
CA THR A 34 4.17 4.55 -4.11
C THR A 34 4.01 3.48 -3.03
N CYS A 35 3.26 3.77 -1.97
CA CYS A 35 3.12 2.87 -0.82
C CYS A 35 2.63 1.47 -1.22
N LEU A 36 1.59 1.41 -2.06
CA LEU A 36 1.00 0.15 -2.49
C LEU A 36 1.83 -0.53 -3.58
N ASN A 37 2.25 0.23 -4.61
CA ASN A 37 2.78 -0.39 -5.82
C ASN A 37 4.28 -0.69 -5.76
N VAL A 38 5.09 0.19 -5.16
CA VAL A 38 6.57 0.11 -5.23
C VAL A 38 7.26 0.55 -3.93
N GLY A 39 6.56 0.46 -2.81
CA GLY A 39 7.02 0.99 -1.53
C GLY A 39 6.73 0.05 -0.38
N CYS A 40 5.92 0.51 0.57
CA CYS A 40 5.69 -0.15 1.84
C CYS A 40 5.18 -1.59 1.69
N ILE A 41 4.16 -1.81 0.85
CA ILE A 41 3.52 -3.13 0.70
C ILE A 41 4.48 -4.16 0.12
N PRO A 42 5.12 -3.96 -1.06
CA PRO A 42 6.05 -4.94 -1.59
C PRO A 42 7.28 -5.11 -0.69
N SER A 43 7.78 -4.03 -0.06
CA SER A 43 8.92 -4.12 0.85
C SER A 43 8.62 -4.98 2.07
N LYS A 44 7.43 -4.82 2.68
CA LYS A 44 7.05 -5.61 3.85
C LYS A 44 6.69 -7.04 3.50
N ALA A 45 6.13 -7.31 2.32
CA ALA A 45 5.93 -8.67 1.83
C ALA A 45 7.27 -9.41 1.66
N MET A 46 8.27 -8.76 1.03
CA MET A 46 9.60 -9.35 0.87
C MET A 46 10.31 -9.56 2.21
N LEU A 47 10.25 -8.56 3.11
CA LEU A 47 10.84 -8.68 4.45
C LEU A 47 10.20 -9.84 5.24
N HIS A 48 8.87 -9.99 5.17
CA HIS A 48 8.19 -11.10 5.84
C HIS A 48 8.64 -12.46 5.30
N ASN A 49 8.68 -12.61 3.98
CA ASN A 49 9.09 -13.88 3.36
C ASN A 49 10.55 -14.22 3.64
N SER A 50 11.45 -13.24 3.56
CA SER A 50 12.87 -13.43 3.90
C SER A 50 13.06 -13.80 5.37
N HIS A 51 12.28 -13.20 6.27
CA HIS A 51 12.29 -13.56 7.69
C HIS A 51 11.80 -14.99 7.92
N LEU A 52 10.71 -15.41 7.27
CA LEU A 52 10.23 -16.80 7.36
C LEU A 52 11.27 -17.80 6.83
N TYR A 53 11.91 -17.48 5.70
CA TYR A 53 12.99 -18.30 5.16
C TYR A 53 14.17 -18.41 6.14
N HIS A 54 14.56 -17.29 6.75
CA HIS A 54 15.62 -17.27 7.76
C HIS A 54 15.27 -18.16 8.97
N LEU A 55 14.05 -18.04 9.51
CA LEU A 55 13.57 -18.88 10.61
C LEU A 55 13.54 -20.36 10.23
N ALA A 56 13.14 -20.69 8.99
CA ALA A 56 13.13 -22.07 8.50
C ALA A 56 14.55 -22.67 8.44
N GLN A 57 15.55 -21.87 8.02
CA GLN A 57 16.96 -22.28 7.98
C GLN A 57 17.57 -22.49 9.37
N HIS A 58 17.11 -21.76 10.39
CA HIS A 58 17.66 -21.83 11.75
C HIS A 58 16.83 -22.70 12.71
N GLY A 59 15.79 -23.39 12.20
CA GLY A 59 14.94 -24.28 13.01
C GLY A 59 14.00 -23.54 13.98
N GLU A 60 13.83 -22.23 13.82
CA GLU A 60 13.00 -21.36 14.67
C GLU A 60 11.57 -21.16 14.12
N LEU A 61 11.27 -21.73 12.96
CA LEU A 61 9.95 -21.66 12.36
C LEU A 61 8.97 -22.51 13.19
N LYS A 62 8.16 -21.82 14.02
CA LYS A 62 7.08 -22.47 14.79
C LYS A 62 6.07 -23.08 13.82
N LYS A 63 5.83 -24.39 13.98
CA LYS A 63 4.76 -25.14 13.29
C LYS A 63 3.39 -24.62 13.69
#